data_AF-A0A4Y2V0M1-F1
#
_entry.id   AF-A0A4Y2V0M1-F1
#
_cell.length_a   1.000
_cell.length_b   1.000
_cell.length_c   1.000
_cell.angle_alpha   90.00
_cell.angle_beta   90.00
_cell.angle_gamma   90.00
#
_symmetry.space_group_name_H-M   'P 1'
#
loop_
_entity.id
_entity.type
_entity.pdbx_description
1 polymer ?
#
loop_
_entity_poly.entity_id
_entity_poly.type
_entity_poly.pdbx_seq_one_letter_code
_entity_poly.pdbx_strand_id
1 'polypeptide(L)'
;MTANQREEHTHPLLGHLLGEPHQLEITSSDRLVREAAQGHTDIVRDLLQKFPDKVDQKSSGKTALQVASHQGHLEIVRLLLAAGSSLEVQDDDGDTALHYSAFGNQPVVMDLLLKKGSDIDTVNKARCSPLHVAVNKQHLDCVKVLLKHRCNVNIQDSYGDTALHDAISKENLDILNSLINVPEIDFTLKNKRGFNVLHHAALKGNQFATERLISKSRQIVDGKKDDGFGALHLAALNGHFEVAETLLMQGHCEIDIRNNRKQTPLLLAISQCHCALVELLVSLGADINVEDEDGDTGLHIAIMRHTQTACAKYDGNLTDAPTISAILSRLGSLSMEKNPGLAIACYLVQEGADVNHKNRKSKTPLELVQSSGVLDLLQKYAESKK
;
A
#
# COMPACT_ATOMS: atom_id res chain seq x y z
N MET A 1 -4.14 2.95 -15.07
CA MET A 1 -4.41 1.50 -14.98
C MET A 1 -4.29 1.11 -13.53
N THR A 2 -5.41 0.73 -12.93
CA THR A 2 -5.60 0.55 -11.50
C THR A 2 -4.86 -0.69 -10.99
N ALA A 3 -3.90 -0.50 -10.08
CA ALA A 3 -3.17 -1.56 -9.38
C ALA A 3 -4.01 -2.20 -8.26
N ASN A 4 -5.29 -2.48 -8.56
CA ASN A 4 -6.30 -2.89 -7.60
C ASN A 4 -6.83 -4.28 -7.91
N GLN A 5 -5.95 -5.28 -7.88
CA GLN A 5 -6.28 -6.66 -7.56
C GLN A 5 -5.08 -7.25 -6.81
N ARG A 6 -4.92 -6.90 -5.52
CA ARG A 6 -4.33 -7.86 -4.58
C ARG A 6 -5.36 -8.98 -4.55
N GLU A 7 -5.07 -10.10 -5.20
CA GLU A 7 -5.81 -11.32 -4.96
C GLU A 7 -5.73 -11.58 -3.46
N GLU A 8 -6.82 -11.31 -2.75
CA GLU A 8 -7.02 -11.90 -1.45
C GLU A 8 -7.06 -13.40 -1.71
N HIS A 9 -5.94 -14.08 -1.46
CA HIS A 9 -5.93 -15.52 -1.28
C HIS A 9 -6.76 -15.83 -0.02
N THR A 10 -8.07 -15.74 -0.19
CA THR A 10 -9.09 -16.32 0.66
C THR A 10 -8.99 -17.82 0.43
N HIS A 11 -8.02 -18.46 1.09
CA HIS A 11 -8.00 -19.91 1.16
C HIS A 11 -9.26 -20.38 1.92
N PRO A 12 -10.12 -21.21 1.32
CA PRO A 12 -11.31 -21.69 1.99
C PRO A 12 -10.91 -22.68 3.10
N LEU A 13 -10.88 -22.18 4.34
CA LEU A 13 -10.96 -23.01 5.55
C LEU A 13 -12.38 -23.58 5.62
N LEU A 14 -12.49 -24.88 5.92
CA LEU A 14 -13.72 -25.67 6.23
C LEU A 14 -14.40 -26.52 5.12
N GLY A 15 -13.66 -27.05 4.14
CA GLY A 15 -14.27 -27.92 3.10
C GLY A 15 -14.27 -29.45 3.33
N HIS A 16 -13.16 -30.07 3.78
CA HIS A 16 -12.96 -31.51 3.52
C HIS A 16 -12.29 -32.29 4.66
N LEU A 17 -12.94 -32.34 5.84
CA LEU A 17 -12.61 -33.32 6.90
C LEU A 17 -13.73 -34.33 7.15
N LEU A 18 -14.71 -34.43 6.26
CA LEU A 18 -15.80 -35.41 6.33
C LEU A 18 -15.74 -36.34 5.11
N GLY A 19 -15.11 -37.51 5.28
CA GLY A 19 -15.09 -38.56 4.26
C GLY A 19 -14.28 -39.81 4.65
N GLU A 20 -14.98 -40.79 5.24
CA GLU A 20 -14.79 -42.26 5.27
C GLU A 20 -13.44 -42.94 5.64
N PRO A 21 -13.47 -44.15 6.26
CA PRO A 21 -12.36 -44.70 7.05
C PRO A 21 -11.60 -45.84 6.36
N HIS A 22 -10.29 -45.69 6.13
CA HIS A 22 -9.34 -46.78 5.84
C HIS A 22 -8.08 -46.61 6.73
N GLN A 23 -8.14 -47.06 7.99
CA GLN A 23 -7.63 -48.34 8.53
C GLN A 23 -6.18 -48.27 9.07
N LEU A 24 -6.14 -47.91 10.37
CA LEU A 24 -5.14 -48.11 11.44
C LEU A 24 -3.83 -47.31 11.45
N GLU A 25 -3.11 -47.13 10.35
CA GLU A 25 -1.88 -46.30 10.36
C GLU A 25 -2.15 -44.83 10.02
N ILE A 26 -3.17 -44.60 9.19
CA ILE A 26 -3.71 -43.28 8.83
C ILE A 26 -4.50 -42.66 10.00
N THR A 27 -4.96 -43.46 10.96
CA THR A 27 -5.92 -42.98 11.97
C THR A 27 -5.30 -42.32 13.18
N SER A 28 -4.08 -42.67 13.61
CA SER A 28 -3.54 -42.12 14.86
C SER A 28 -3.07 -40.66 14.73
N SER A 29 -2.37 -40.32 13.65
CA SER A 29 -1.95 -38.95 13.36
C SER A 29 -3.11 -38.08 12.95
N ASP A 30 -3.98 -38.58 12.06
CA ASP A 30 -5.19 -37.87 11.68
C ASP A 30 -6.06 -37.57 12.89
N ARG A 31 -6.21 -38.54 13.80
CA ARG A 31 -6.91 -38.32 15.05
C ARG A 31 -6.19 -37.31 15.94
N LEU A 32 -4.88 -37.42 16.21
CA LEU A 32 -4.18 -36.45 17.06
C LEU A 32 -4.36 -35.02 16.56
N VAL A 33 -4.17 -34.77 15.26
CA VAL A 33 -4.35 -33.45 14.64
C VAL A 33 -5.81 -32.99 14.75
N ARG A 34 -6.77 -33.86 14.44
CA ARG A 34 -8.21 -33.51 14.52
C ARG A 34 -8.67 -33.19 15.94
N GLU A 35 -8.31 -34.03 16.91
CA GLU A 35 -8.69 -33.83 18.31
C GLU A 35 -7.98 -32.59 18.90
N ALA A 36 -6.75 -32.31 18.47
CA ALA A 36 -6.04 -31.07 18.80
C ALA A 36 -6.74 -29.84 18.21
N ALA A 37 -7.24 -29.90 16.98
CA ALA A 37 -8.01 -28.82 16.36
C ALA A 37 -9.37 -28.59 17.04
N GLN A 38 -10.01 -29.66 17.53
CA GLN A 38 -11.31 -29.60 18.20
C GLN A 38 -11.23 -29.23 19.69
N GLY A 39 -10.06 -29.25 20.30
CA GLY A 39 -9.88 -28.87 21.71
C GLY A 39 -10.08 -30.01 22.71
N HIS A 40 -10.11 -31.26 22.27
CA HIS A 40 -10.35 -32.43 23.13
C HIS A 40 -9.09 -32.83 23.93
N THR A 41 -8.78 -32.03 24.95
CA THR A 41 -7.52 -32.10 25.73
C THR A 41 -7.23 -33.48 26.30
N ASP A 42 -8.23 -34.17 26.87
CA ASP A 42 -8.03 -35.50 27.47
C ASP A 42 -7.69 -36.56 26.42
N ILE A 43 -8.33 -36.51 25.25
CA ILE A 43 -8.04 -37.43 24.14
C ILE A 43 -6.63 -37.18 23.59
N VAL A 44 -6.24 -35.91 23.45
CA VAL A 44 -4.87 -35.54 23.05
C VAL A 44 -3.86 -36.10 24.05
N ARG A 45 -4.08 -35.94 25.36
CA ARG A 45 -3.21 -36.47 26.41
C ARG A 45 -3.02 -37.99 26.29
N ASP A 46 -4.12 -38.72 26.13
CA ASP A 46 -4.10 -40.18 25.97
C ASP A 46 -3.37 -40.62 24.70
N LEU A 47 -3.54 -39.89 23.59
CA LEU A 47 -2.86 -40.19 22.33
C LEU A 47 -1.35 -39.96 22.42
N LEU A 48 -0.92 -38.88 23.08
CA LEU A 48 0.50 -38.59 23.29
C LEU A 48 1.18 -39.62 24.21
N GLN A 49 0.48 -40.15 25.21
CA GLN A 49 0.99 -41.24 26.04
C GLN A 49 1.13 -42.56 25.27
N LYS A 50 0.18 -42.86 24.38
CA LYS A 50 0.19 -44.11 23.58
C LYS A 50 1.18 -44.05 22.42
N PHE A 51 1.39 -42.87 21.83
CA PHE A 51 2.19 -42.70 20.62
C PHE A 51 3.15 -41.49 20.74
N PRO A 52 4.10 -41.50 21.70
CA PRO A 52 4.98 -40.35 21.93
C PRO A 52 5.84 -39.98 20.71
N ASP A 53 6.28 -40.98 19.93
CA ASP A 53 7.12 -40.76 18.74
C ASP A 53 6.39 -40.14 17.55
N LYS A 54 5.06 -39.94 17.64
CA LYS A 54 4.20 -39.43 16.55
C LYS A 54 3.74 -37.99 16.77
N VAL A 55 4.30 -37.28 17.76
CA VAL A 55 3.84 -35.92 18.14
C VAL A 55 3.84 -34.91 16.98
N ASP A 56 4.83 -34.99 16.10
CA ASP A 56 5.00 -34.10 14.94
C ASP A 56 4.47 -34.68 13.62
N GLN A 57 3.74 -35.80 13.67
CA GLN A 57 3.17 -36.40 12.47
C GLN A 57 2.10 -35.48 11.89
N LYS A 58 2.19 -35.21 10.59
CA LYS A 58 1.23 -34.36 9.87
C LYS A 58 -0.03 -35.14 9.47
N SER A 59 -1.17 -34.46 9.51
CA SER A 59 -2.38 -34.82 8.77
C SER A 59 -2.76 -33.65 7.86
N SER A 60 -3.03 -33.93 6.59
CA SER A 60 -3.31 -32.89 5.57
C SER A 60 -2.28 -31.75 5.55
N GLY A 61 -0.99 -32.11 5.66
CA GLY A 61 0.14 -31.17 5.65
C GLY A 61 0.45 -30.49 7.00
N LYS A 62 -0.37 -30.69 8.04
CA LYS A 62 -0.30 -29.92 9.30
C LYS A 62 -0.13 -30.81 10.53
N THR A 63 0.63 -30.34 11.50
CA THR A 63 0.85 -30.97 12.82
C THR A 63 -0.25 -30.60 13.79
N ALA A 64 -0.35 -31.36 14.89
CA ALA A 64 -1.25 -31.05 15.99
C ALA A 64 -0.91 -29.71 16.66
N LEU A 65 0.38 -29.36 16.74
CA LEU A 65 0.83 -28.10 17.31
C LEU A 65 0.39 -26.90 16.48
N GLN A 66 0.50 -26.97 15.15
CA GLN A 66 0.04 -25.91 14.25
C GLN A 66 -1.47 -25.67 14.38
N VAL A 67 -2.31 -26.71 14.30
CA VAL A 67 -3.77 -26.54 14.38
C VAL A 67 -4.23 -26.11 15.77
N ALA A 68 -3.65 -26.63 16.85
CA ALA A 68 -3.95 -26.18 18.21
C ALA A 68 -3.53 -24.71 18.42
N SER A 69 -2.43 -24.29 17.78
CA SER A 69 -1.94 -22.92 17.89
C SER A 69 -2.81 -21.91 17.16
N HIS A 70 -3.38 -22.28 16.02
CA HIS A 70 -4.40 -21.47 15.33
C HIS A 70 -5.68 -21.34 16.13
N GLN A 71 -6.13 -22.42 16.77
CA GLN A 71 -7.39 -22.44 17.52
C GLN A 71 -7.29 -21.87 18.93
N GLY A 72 -6.07 -21.60 19.43
CA GLY A 72 -5.88 -21.03 20.76
C GLY A 72 -5.97 -22.03 21.90
N HIS A 73 -5.89 -23.33 21.61
CA HIS A 73 -6.02 -24.40 22.61
C HIS A 73 -4.75 -24.52 23.45
N LEU A 74 -4.54 -23.54 24.34
CA LEU A 74 -3.31 -23.33 25.08
C LEU A 74 -2.85 -24.56 25.90
N GLU A 75 -3.79 -25.31 26.48
CA GLU A 75 -3.47 -26.50 27.24
C GLU A 75 -2.98 -27.64 26.34
N ILE A 76 -3.57 -27.81 25.17
CA ILE A 76 -3.12 -28.77 24.16
C ILE A 76 -1.74 -28.39 23.64
N VAL A 77 -1.49 -27.10 23.39
CA VAL A 77 -0.15 -26.61 23.03
C VAL A 77 0.86 -26.98 24.10
N ARG A 78 0.55 -26.78 25.40
CA ARG A 78 1.43 -27.20 26.50
C ARG A 78 1.70 -28.70 26.50
N LEU A 79 0.68 -29.53 26.29
CA LEU A 79 0.82 -30.98 26.25
C LEU A 79 1.72 -31.43 25.09
N LEU A 80 1.51 -30.87 23.89
CA LEU A 80 2.30 -31.19 22.70
C LEU A 80 3.77 -30.81 22.89
N LEU A 81 4.06 -29.62 23.43
CA LEU A 81 5.42 -29.18 23.72
C LEU A 81 6.08 -30.04 24.81
N ALA A 82 5.32 -30.45 25.84
CA ALA A 82 5.83 -31.36 26.88
C ALA A 82 6.12 -32.77 26.33
N ALA A 83 5.39 -33.19 25.29
CA ALA A 83 5.63 -34.44 24.56
C ALA A 83 6.75 -34.32 23.51
N GLY A 84 7.46 -33.19 23.43
CA GLY A 84 8.60 -33.01 22.53
C GLY A 84 8.24 -32.54 21.13
N SER A 85 7.05 -31.97 20.90
CA SER A 85 6.70 -31.38 19.60
C SER A 85 7.70 -30.30 19.20
N SER A 86 8.19 -30.38 17.97
CA SER A 86 9.14 -29.41 17.42
C SER A 86 8.44 -28.11 17.02
N LEU A 87 9.08 -26.98 17.36
CA LEU A 87 8.64 -25.63 17.01
C LEU A 87 8.92 -25.28 15.54
N GLU A 88 9.84 -26.02 14.91
CA GLU A 88 10.39 -25.73 13.58
C GLU A 88 9.70 -26.50 12.44
N VAL A 89 8.71 -27.35 12.75
CA VAL A 89 7.98 -28.07 11.70
C VAL A 89 7.17 -27.08 10.89
N GLN A 90 7.45 -27.06 9.60
CA GLN A 90 6.75 -26.27 8.61
C GLN A 90 5.71 -27.12 7.89
N ASP A 91 4.57 -26.55 7.52
CA ASP A 91 3.63 -27.18 6.58
C ASP A 91 4.10 -27.02 5.11
N ASP A 92 3.21 -27.32 4.16
CA ASP A 92 3.52 -27.23 2.73
C ASP A 92 3.66 -25.80 2.22
N ASP A 93 3.23 -24.79 2.97
CA ASP A 93 3.42 -23.36 2.65
C ASP A 93 4.62 -22.76 3.40
N GLY A 94 5.28 -23.54 4.25
CA GLY A 94 6.40 -23.10 5.07
C GLY A 94 5.97 -22.52 6.42
N ASP A 95 4.70 -22.57 6.78
CA ASP A 95 4.18 -21.96 8.00
C ASP A 95 4.48 -22.85 9.22
N THR A 96 5.03 -22.24 10.27
CA THR A 96 5.30 -22.86 11.58
C THR A 96 4.12 -22.68 12.55
N ALA A 97 4.15 -23.32 13.72
CA ALA A 97 3.14 -23.08 14.76
C ALA A 97 3.00 -21.59 15.15
N LEU A 98 4.10 -20.84 15.08
CA LEU A 98 4.10 -19.40 15.35
C LEU A 98 3.30 -18.62 14.28
N HIS A 99 3.44 -18.97 12.99
CA HIS A 99 2.61 -18.42 11.91
C HIS A 99 1.12 -18.74 12.11
N TYR A 100 0.79 -19.97 12.48
CA TYR A 100 -0.59 -20.38 12.77
C TYR A 100 -1.18 -19.60 13.95
N SER A 101 -0.41 -19.35 15.02
CA SER A 101 -0.86 -18.52 16.15
C SER A 101 -1.12 -17.06 15.73
N ALA A 102 -0.30 -16.52 14.82
CA ALA A 102 -0.50 -15.19 14.24
C ALA A 102 -1.77 -15.15 13.39
N PHE A 103 -1.98 -16.13 12.52
CA PHE A 103 -3.15 -16.21 11.65
C PHE A 103 -4.47 -16.33 12.45
N GLY A 104 -4.47 -17.18 13.47
CA GLY A 104 -5.64 -17.47 14.31
C GLY A 104 -5.95 -16.42 15.37
N ASN A 105 -5.19 -15.31 15.45
CA ASN A 105 -5.27 -14.30 16.49
C ASN A 105 -5.12 -14.86 17.92
N GLN A 106 -4.05 -15.61 18.18
CA GLN A 106 -3.83 -16.30 19.45
C GLN A 106 -2.62 -15.75 20.21
N PRO A 107 -2.70 -14.53 20.77
CA PRO A 107 -1.55 -13.87 21.41
C PRO A 107 -1.02 -14.63 22.63
N VAL A 108 -1.86 -15.34 23.38
CA VAL A 108 -1.44 -16.12 24.56
C VAL A 108 -0.65 -17.37 24.15
N VAL A 109 -1.09 -18.06 23.08
CA VAL A 109 -0.34 -19.19 22.53
C VAL A 109 0.97 -18.69 21.92
N MET A 110 0.92 -17.60 21.15
CA MET A 110 2.10 -16.97 20.57
C MET A 110 3.17 -16.64 21.62
N ASP A 111 2.78 -16.00 22.73
CA ASP A 111 3.70 -15.68 23.83
C ASP A 111 4.31 -16.94 24.46
N LEU A 112 3.54 -18.04 24.58
CA LEU A 112 4.05 -19.33 25.05
C LEU A 112 5.06 -19.92 24.06
N LEU A 113 4.76 -19.95 22.76
CA LEU A 113 5.63 -20.50 21.72
C LEU A 113 6.97 -19.75 21.67
N LEU A 114 6.95 -18.42 21.77
CA LEU A 114 8.15 -17.59 21.82
C LEU A 114 8.98 -17.85 23.07
N LYS A 115 8.35 -17.94 24.25
CA LYS A 115 9.03 -18.32 25.52
C LYS A 115 9.64 -19.71 25.48
N LYS A 116 9.13 -20.59 24.62
CA LYS A 116 9.65 -21.95 24.41
C LYS A 116 10.74 -22.02 23.35
N GLY A 117 11.11 -20.89 22.74
CA GLY A 117 12.24 -20.78 21.83
C GLY A 117 11.88 -20.89 20.36
N SER A 118 10.61 -20.64 19.97
CA SER A 118 10.26 -20.54 18.55
C SER A 118 11.07 -19.40 17.92
N ASP A 119 11.61 -19.62 16.73
CA ASP A 119 12.25 -18.54 15.98
C ASP A 119 11.21 -17.46 15.62
N ILE A 120 11.35 -16.28 16.23
CA ILE A 120 10.43 -15.16 16.08
C ILE A 120 10.44 -14.57 14.65
N ASP A 121 11.57 -14.73 13.97
CA ASP A 121 11.85 -14.16 12.65
C ASP A 121 11.80 -15.22 11.54
N THR A 122 11.28 -16.41 11.86
CA THR A 122 11.04 -17.47 10.88
C THR A 122 10.17 -16.98 9.73
N VAL A 123 10.42 -17.49 8.53
CA VAL A 123 9.69 -17.08 7.33
C VAL A 123 9.16 -18.28 6.56
N ASN A 124 7.95 -18.15 6.04
CA ASN A 124 7.34 -19.16 5.18
C ASN A 124 7.84 -19.06 3.72
N LYS A 125 7.27 -19.84 2.79
CA LYS A 125 7.70 -19.84 1.38
C LYS A 125 7.48 -18.50 0.67
N ALA A 126 6.50 -17.71 1.10
CA ALA A 126 6.29 -16.34 0.62
C ALA A 126 7.20 -15.32 1.31
N ARG A 127 8.16 -15.79 2.12
CA ARG A 127 9.03 -14.99 2.99
C ARG A 127 8.28 -14.13 4.02
N CYS A 128 7.02 -14.42 4.26
CA CYS A 128 6.26 -13.73 5.31
C CYS A 128 6.72 -14.25 6.66
N SER A 129 7.02 -13.35 7.58
CA SER A 129 7.22 -13.67 9.00
C SER A 129 5.88 -13.70 9.76
N PRO A 130 5.82 -14.23 10.99
CA PRO A 130 4.63 -14.13 11.83
C PRO A 130 4.10 -12.69 12.00
N LEU A 131 5.00 -11.69 11.97
CA LEU A 131 4.61 -10.28 12.00
C LEU A 131 3.83 -9.87 10.74
N HIS A 132 4.27 -10.28 9.55
CA HIS A 132 3.53 -10.03 8.32
C HIS A 132 2.14 -10.66 8.37
N VAL A 133 2.03 -11.90 8.87
CA VAL A 133 0.74 -12.59 9.02
C VAL A 133 -0.18 -11.81 9.97
N ALA A 134 0.30 -11.45 11.17
CA ALA A 134 -0.49 -10.70 12.15
C ALA A 134 -0.95 -9.34 11.61
N VAL A 135 -0.07 -8.60 10.91
CA VAL A 135 -0.40 -7.31 10.30
C VAL A 135 -1.42 -7.47 9.17
N ASN A 136 -1.21 -8.42 8.26
CA ASN A 136 -2.13 -8.63 7.13
C ASN A 136 -3.54 -9.04 7.56
N LYS A 137 -3.63 -9.77 8.69
CA LYS A 137 -4.89 -10.15 9.34
C LYS A 137 -5.43 -9.11 10.32
N GLN A 138 -4.70 -8.01 10.54
CA GLN A 138 -5.07 -6.90 11.43
C GLN A 138 -5.23 -7.29 12.91
N HIS A 139 -4.45 -8.29 13.36
CA HIS A 139 -4.49 -8.84 14.72
C HIS A 139 -3.53 -8.09 15.64
N LEU A 140 -3.98 -6.94 16.17
CA LEU A 140 -3.17 -6.01 16.96
C LEU A 140 -2.48 -6.67 18.18
N ASP A 141 -3.16 -7.55 18.90
CA ASP A 141 -2.59 -8.16 20.11
C ASP A 141 -1.45 -9.13 19.78
N CYS A 142 -1.53 -9.84 18.65
CA CYS A 142 -0.41 -10.63 18.14
C CYS A 142 0.77 -9.75 17.74
N VAL A 143 0.51 -8.61 17.07
CA VAL A 143 1.55 -7.61 16.75
C VAL A 143 2.24 -7.14 18.04
N LYS A 144 1.47 -6.79 19.09
CA LYS A 144 2.03 -6.35 20.38
C LYS A 144 2.90 -7.43 21.04
N VAL A 145 2.49 -8.70 20.97
CA VAL A 145 3.30 -9.81 21.50
C VAL A 145 4.62 -9.93 20.74
N LEU A 146 4.60 -9.91 19.40
CA LEU A 146 5.82 -10.00 18.59
C LEU A 146 6.78 -8.82 18.85
N LEU A 147 6.24 -7.60 18.92
CA LEU A 147 7.04 -6.40 19.25
C LEU A 147 7.62 -6.44 20.66
N LYS A 148 6.86 -6.95 21.65
CA LYS A 148 7.34 -7.14 23.02
C LYS A 148 8.53 -8.10 23.08
N HIS A 149 8.53 -9.14 22.25
CA HIS A 149 9.64 -10.08 22.10
C HIS A 149 10.73 -9.61 21.11
N ARG A 150 10.65 -8.35 20.65
CA ARG A 150 11.64 -7.69 19.78
C ARG A 150 11.89 -8.41 18.45
N CYS A 151 10.82 -8.82 17.77
CA CYS A 151 10.93 -9.32 16.40
C CYS A 151 11.60 -8.31 15.47
N ASN A 152 12.25 -8.81 14.40
CA ASN A 152 12.79 -7.95 13.36
C ASN A 152 11.66 -7.40 12.48
N VAL A 153 11.31 -6.13 12.70
CA VAL A 153 10.26 -5.42 11.95
C VAL A 153 10.62 -5.12 10.49
N ASN A 154 11.88 -5.32 10.11
CA ASN A 154 12.44 -4.98 8.80
C ASN A 154 12.56 -6.18 7.85
N ILE A 155 12.08 -7.37 8.25
CA ILE A 155 12.03 -8.53 7.35
C ILE A 155 11.20 -8.15 6.11
N GLN A 156 11.72 -8.51 4.93
CA GLN A 156 11.07 -8.31 3.66
C GLN A 156 10.51 -9.63 3.12
N ASP A 157 9.22 -9.60 2.77
CA ASP A 157 8.51 -10.70 2.14
C ASP A 157 8.98 -10.96 0.69
N SER A 158 8.28 -11.84 -0.02
CA SER A 158 8.60 -12.21 -1.40
C SER A 158 8.40 -11.06 -2.41
N TYR A 159 7.66 -10.00 -2.05
CA TYR A 159 7.51 -8.77 -2.83
C TYR A 159 8.49 -7.67 -2.39
N GLY A 160 9.26 -7.92 -1.33
CA GLY A 160 10.12 -6.92 -0.71
C GLY A 160 9.38 -6.00 0.25
N ASP A 161 8.10 -6.23 0.51
CA ASP A 161 7.33 -5.44 1.45
C ASP A 161 7.76 -5.83 2.88
N THR A 162 7.92 -4.83 3.74
CA THR A 162 8.03 -5.05 5.19
C THR A 162 6.64 -5.06 5.82
N ALA A 163 6.53 -5.50 7.08
CA ALA A 163 5.28 -5.42 7.83
C ALA A 163 4.68 -3.99 7.86
N LEU A 164 5.52 -2.94 7.85
CA LEU A 164 5.04 -1.55 7.76
C LEU A 164 4.46 -1.22 6.37
N HIS A 165 5.04 -1.73 5.27
CA HIS A 165 4.44 -1.57 3.94
C HIS A 165 3.04 -2.19 3.89
N ASP A 166 2.86 -3.37 4.49
CA ASP A 166 1.57 -4.02 4.57
C ASP A 166 0.57 -3.22 5.41
N ALA A 167 0.98 -2.75 6.59
CA ALA A 167 0.13 -1.98 7.50
C ALA A 167 -0.42 -0.69 6.86
N ILE A 168 0.36 -0.02 6.01
CA ILE A 168 -0.06 1.20 5.30
C ILE A 168 -1.25 0.94 4.37
N SER A 169 -1.39 -0.29 3.86
CA SER A 169 -2.51 -0.68 3.00
C SER A 169 -3.72 -1.21 3.79
N LYS A 170 -3.71 -1.11 5.13
CA LYS A 170 -4.79 -1.54 6.03
C LYS A 170 -5.39 -0.32 6.74
N GLU A 171 -6.58 -0.51 7.29
CA GLU A 171 -7.32 0.53 8.01
C GLU A 171 -6.96 0.61 9.50
N ASN A 172 -6.26 -0.40 10.03
CA ASN A 172 -5.90 -0.47 11.44
C ASN A 172 -4.74 0.48 11.81
N LEU A 173 -5.10 1.68 12.26
CA LEU A 173 -4.17 2.74 12.67
C LEU A 173 -3.34 2.37 13.91
N ASP A 174 -3.84 1.50 14.80
CA ASP A 174 -3.12 1.08 16.00
C ASP A 174 -1.92 0.20 15.66
N ILE A 175 -2.07 -0.71 14.68
CA ILE A 175 -0.96 -1.52 14.17
C ILE A 175 0.08 -0.61 13.51
N LEU A 176 -0.38 0.30 12.65
CA LEU A 176 0.50 1.26 11.99
C LEU A 176 1.30 2.09 13.01
N ASN A 177 0.63 2.65 14.02
CA ASN A 177 1.29 3.39 15.10
C ASN A 177 2.24 2.51 15.91
N SER A 178 1.88 1.26 16.18
CA SER A 178 2.75 0.33 16.92
C SER A 178 4.06 0.10 16.16
N LEU A 179 3.99 -0.12 14.84
CA LEU A 179 5.17 -0.35 14.00
C LEU A 179 6.03 0.91 13.80
N ILE A 180 5.41 2.06 13.46
CA ILE A 180 6.14 3.32 13.19
C ILE A 180 6.96 3.79 14.40
N ASN A 181 6.54 3.44 15.62
CA ASN A 181 7.22 3.84 16.85
C ASN A 181 8.31 2.87 17.31
N VAL A 182 8.59 1.79 16.57
CA VAL A 182 9.69 0.87 16.87
C VAL A 182 11.03 1.56 16.55
N PRO A 183 11.97 1.69 17.51
CA PRO A 183 13.23 2.41 17.29
C PRO A 183 14.09 1.86 16.15
N GLU A 184 14.08 0.54 15.96
CA GLU A 184 14.91 -0.16 14.98
C GLU A 184 14.31 -0.17 13.56
N ILE A 185 13.16 0.46 13.34
CA ILE A 185 12.49 0.44 12.04
C ILE A 185 13.29 1.21 10.98
N ASP A 186 13.49 0.58 9.83
CA ASP A 186 14.17 1.19 8.69
C ASP A 186 13.16 1.67 7.65
N PHE A 187 12.90 2.97 7.65
CA PHE A 187 11.99 3.60 6.69
C PHE A 187 12.58 3.75 5.27
N THR A 188 13.87 3.44 5.08
CA THR A 188 14.56 3.58 3.79
C THR A 188 14.46 2.34 2.92
N LEU A 189 14.12 1.18 3.50
CA LEU A 189 13.96 -0.08 2.79
C LEU A 189 12.95 0.05 1.65
N LYS A 190 13.38 -0.39 0.47
CA LYS A 190 12.58 -0.40 -0.75
C LYS A 190 12.11 -1.83 -1.03
N ASN A 191 10.83 -1.98 -1.38
CA ASN A 191 10.33 -3.24 -1.92
C ASN A 191 10.85 -3.51 -3.34
N LYS A 192 10.50 -4.66 -3.93
CA LYS A 192 10.98 -5.05 -5.28
C LYS A 192 10.47 -4.14 -6.41
N ARG A 193 9.51 -3.26 -6.12
CA ARG A 193 9.02 -2.22 -7.03
C ARG A 193 9.72 -0.87 -6.82
N GLY A 194 10.69 -0.80 -5.91
CA GLY A 194 11.47 0.39 -5.56
C GLY A 194 10.79 1.32 -4.55
N PHE A 195 9.61 0.97 -4.03
CA PHE A 195 8.88 1.83 -3.10
C PHE A 195 9.43 1.63 -1.69
N ASN A 196 9.82 2.71 -1.03
CA ASN A 196 9.89 2.74 0.43
C ASN A 196 8.49 2.99 1.01
N VAL A 197 8.38 2.98 2.35
CA VAL A 197 7.09 3.13 3.03
C VAL A 197 6.39 4.47 2.75
N LEU A 198 7.14 5.57 2.55
CA LEU A 198 6.53 6.86 2.23
C LEU A 198 6.04 6.92 0.78
N HIS A 199 6.80 6.34 -0.15
CA HIS A 199 6.31 6.14 -1.53
C HIS A 199 5.03 5.29 -1.53
N HIS A 200 4.97 4.24 -0.71
CA HIS A 200 3.80 3.37 -0.64
C HIS A 200 2.60 4.07 -0.02
N ALA A 201 2.80 4.85 1.06
CA ALA A 201 1.75 5.69 1.64
C ALA A 201 1.20 6.70 0.63
N ALA A 202 2.09 7.34 -0.12
CA ALA A 202 1.70 8.27 -1.17
C ALA A 202 1.00 7.59 -2.36
N LEU A 203 1.41 6.39 -2.74
CA LEU A 203 0.72 5.60 -3.77
C LEU A 203 -0.72 5.22 -3.32
N LYS A 204 -0.88 4.88 -2.04
CA LYS A 204 -2.16 4.41 -1.47
C LYS A 204 -3.10 5.53 -1.02
N GLY A 205 -2.65 6.79 -1.01
CA GLY A 205 -3.46 7.90 -0.52
C GLY A 205 -3.61 7.92 1.01
N ASN A 206 -2.71 7.26 1.74
CA ASN A 206 -2.82 7.17 3.19
C ASN A 206 -2.19 8.42 3.84
N GLN A 207 -3.00 9.46 4.04
CA GLN A 207 -2.59 10.71 4.67
C GLN A 207 -2.05 10.47 6.09
N PHE A 208 -2.76 9.68 6.90
CA PHE A 208 -2.35 9.41 8.27
C PHE A 208 -0.95 8.77 8.32
N ALA A 209 -0.71 7.73 7.52
CA ALA A 209 0.62 7.14 7.43
C ALA A 209 1.67 8.15 6.97
N THR A 210 1.34 8.98 5.97
CA THR A 210 2.22 10.03 5.45
C THR A 210 2.64 11.01 6.55
N GLU A 211 1.69 11.56 7.30
CA GLU A 211 1.95 12.46 8.43
C GLU A 211 2.84 11.80 9.50
N ARG A 212 2.50 10.57 9.91
CA ARG A 212 3.27 9.83 10.91
C ARG A 212 4.69 9.55 10.45
N LEU A 213 4.88 9.14 9.20
CA LEU A 213 6.21 8.87 8.63
C LEU A 213 7.07 10.13 8.56
N ILE A 214 6.52 11.25 8.08
CA ILE A 214 7.23 12.54 8.02
C ILE A 214 7.66 12.99 9.42
N SER A 215 6.81 12.80 10.42
CA SER A 215 7.12 13.16 11.81
C SER A 215 8.29 12.37 12.41
N LYS A 216 8.58 11.18 11.87
CA LYS A 216 9.64 10.28 12.34
C LYS A 216 10.90 10.33 11.50
N SER A 217 10.75 10.52 10.19
CA SER A 217 11.82 10.37 9.21
C SER A 217 11.62 11.40 8.10
N ARG A 218 12.20 12.59 8.29
CA ARG A 218 12.12 13.66 7.29
C ARG A 218 13.04 13.39 6.09
N GLN A 219 14.11 12.63 6.30
CA GLN A 219 15.13 12.35 5.28
C GLN A 219 14.61 11.55 4.08
N ILE A 220 13.47 10.86 4.18
CA ILE A 220 12.91 10.07 3.08
C ILE A 220 11.93 10.85 2.19
N VAL A 221 11.59 12.10 2.54
CA VAL A 221 10.54 12.90 1.89
C VAL A 221 10.81 13.14 0.40
N ASP A 222 12.00 13.63 0.06
CA ASP A 222 12.43 13.85 -1.33
C ASP A 222 13.23 12.65 -1.90
N GLY A 223 13.26 11.54 -1.15
CA GLY A 223 13.89 10.31 -1.60
C GLY A 223 13.22 9.82 -2.88
N LYS A 224 14.02 9.47 -3.89
CA LYS A 224 13.52 8.97 -5.18
C LYS A 224 13.65 7.44 -5.26
N LYS A 225 12.63 6.81 -5.83
CA LYS A 225 12.74 5.43 -6.33
C LYS A 225 13.44 5.38 -7.68
N ASP A 226 13.63 4.19 -8.22
CA ASP A 226 14.61 3.95 -9.28
C ASP A 226 14.24 4.60 -10.64
N ASP A 227 12.96 4.89 -10.88
CA ASP A 227 12.48 5.68 -12.03
C ASP A 227 12.42 7.20 -11.75
N GLY A 228 12.99 7.65 -10.64
CA GLY A 228 13.06 9.04 -10.23
C GLY A 228 11.82 9.57 -9.53
N PHE A 229 10.75 8.77 -9.40
CA PHE A 229 9.55 9.22 -8.67
C PHE A 229 9.88 9.39 -7.17
N GLY A 230 9.47 10.53 -6.63
CA GLY A 230 9.37 10.77 -5.18
C GLY A 230 7.93 10.58 -4.67
N ALA A 231 7.72 10.74 -3.37
CA ALA A 231 6.39 10.61 -2.77
C ALA A 231 5.38 11.63 -3.34
N LEU A 232 5.80 12.90 -3.52
CA LEU A 232 4.92 13.94 -4.06
C LEU A 232 4.50 13.64 -5.52
N HIS A 233 5.40 13.07 -6.33
CA HIS A 233 5.04 12.62 -7.68
C HIS A 233 3.94 11.55 -7.67
N LEU A 234 4.00 10.60 -6.73
CA LEU A 234 3.02 9.52 -6.62
C LEU A 234 1.67 10.03 -6.14
N ALA A 235 1.66 10.93 -5.16
CA ALA A 235 0.46 11.61 -4.71
C ALA A 235 -0.19 12.39 -5.87
N ALA A 236 0.63 13.13 -6.63
CA ALA A 236 0.17 13.90 -7.77
C ALA A 236 -0.31 13.08 -8.95
N LEU A 237 0.31 11.94 -9.24
CA LEU A 237 -0.15 11.04 -10.30
C LEU A 237 -1.50 10.39 -9.94
N ASN A 238 -1.75 10.10 -8.66
CA ASN A 238 -2.95 9.38 -8.24
C ASN A 238 -4.07 10.28 -7.70
N GLY A 239 -3.84 11.59 -7.58
CA GLY A 239 -4.86 12.55 -7.15
C GLY A 239 -5.09 12.58 -5.64
N HIS A 240 -4.12 12.12 -4.85
CA HIS A 240 -4.23 12.08 -3.39
C HIS A 240 -3.91 13.46 -2.81
N PHE A 241 -4.90 14.35 -2.82
CA PHE A 241 -4.78 15.75 -2.43
C PHE A 241 -4.21 15.90 -1.01
N GLU A 242 -4.80 15.21 -0.03
CA GLU A 242 -4.44 15.36 1.39
C GLU A 242 -3.02 14.86 1.67
N VAL A 243 -2.58 13.83 0.95
CA VAL A 243 -1.19 13.35 1.00
C VAL A 243 -0.25 14.42 0.45
N ALA A 244 -0.55 14.98 -0.73
CA ALA A 244 0.27 15.99 -1.35
C ALA A 244 0.36 17.26 -0.48
N GLU A 245 -0.77 17.72 0.06
CA GLU A 245 -0.83 18.84 1.01
C GLU A 245 0.02 18.54 2.24
N THR A 246 -0.08 17.35 2.83
CA THR A 246 0.74 16.95 3.99
C THR A 246 2.23 16.95 3.65
N LEU A 247 2.62 16.43 2.49
CA LEU A 247 4.02 16.43 2.02
C LEU A 247 4.56 17.85 1.81
N LEU A 248 3.76 18.76 1.26
CA LEU A 248 4.15 20.14 1.00
C LEU A 248 4.21 20.97 2.29
N MET A 249 3.14 20.94 3.09
CA MET A 249 2.98 21.81 4.25
C MET A 249 3.74 21.30 5.48
N GLN A 250 3.75 20.00 5.72
CA GLN A 250 4.44 19.41 6.88
C GLN A 250 5.79 18.82 6.49
N GLY A 251 5.84 18.10 5.37
CA GLY A 251 7.09 17.52 4.85
C GLY A 251 8.08 18.55 4.33
N HIS A 252 7.59 19.73 3.89
CA HIS A 252 8.34 20.74 3.12
C HIS A 252 9.20 20.09 2.03
N CYS A 253 8.59 19.15 1.29
CA CYS A 253 9.21 18.55 0.12
C CYS A 253 9.49 19.59 -0.97
N GLU A 254 10.43 19.27 -1.86
CA GLU A 254 10.73 20.10 -3.03
C GLU A 254 9.52 20.07 -4.00
N ILE A 255 8.84 21.20 -4.15
CA ILE A 255 7.60 21.31 -4.94
C ILE A 255 7.81 20.98 -6.43
N ASP A 256 8.95 21.38 -6.98
CA ASP A 256 9.35 21.15 -8.38
C ASP A 256 10.34 19.99 -8.54
N ILE A 257 10.30 19.03 -7.61
CA ILE A 257 11.10 17.81 -7.69
C ILE A 257 10.87 17.13 -9.05
N ARG A 258 11.95 16.67 -9.69
CA ARG A 258 11.89 16.04 -11.04
C ARG A 258 12.17 14.55 -11.02
N ASN A 259 11.34 13.77 -11.70
CA ASN A 259 11.60 12.36 -11.99
C ASN A 259 12.57 12.18 -13.19
N ASN A 260 12.84 10.93 -13.59
CA ASN A 260 13.79 10.65 -14.69
C ASN A 260 13.30 11.16 -16.06
N ARG A 261 11.98 11.38 -16.20
CA ARG A 261 11.35 11.99 -17.39
C ARG A 261 11.24 13.52 -17.28
N LYS A 262 11.96 14.12 -16.32
CA LYS A 262 11.92 15.56 -15.99
C LYS A 262 10.54 16.10 -15.61
N GLN A 263 9.58 15.22 -15.32
CA GLN A 263 8.24 15.64 -14.93
C GLN A 263 8.26 16.08 -13.47
N THR A 264 7.53 17.15 -13.16
CA THR A 264 7.25 17.59 -11.78
C THR A 264 5.89 17.05 -11.33
N PRO A 265 5.60 17.10 -10.01
CA PRO A 265 4.27 16.82 -9.49
C PRO A 265 3.16 17.60 -10.21
N LEU A 266 3.39 18.88 -10.53
CA LEU A 266 2.42 19.71 -11.27
C LEU A 266 2.10 19.12 -12.65
N LEU A 267 3.11 18.73 -13.42
CA LEU A 267 2.90 18.12 -14.74
C LEU A 267 2.12 16.81 -14.65
N LEU A 268 2.36 16.00 -13.62
CA LEU A 268 1.62 14.76 -13.39
C LEU A 268 0.17 15.01 -13.01
N ALA A 269 -0.10 15.96 -12.10
CA ALA A 269 -1.45 16.34 -11.69
C ALA A 269 -2.27 16.90 -12.87
N ILE A 270 -1.64 17.75 -13.70
CA ILE A 270 -2.25 18.27 -14.94
C ILE A 270 -2.56 17.11 -15.89
N SER A 271 -1.62 16.17 -16.07
CA SER A 271 -1.84 15.04 -16.98
C SER A 271 -3.07 14.22 -16.58
N GLN A 272 -3.34 14.05 -15.29
CA GLN A 272 -4.50 13.27 -14.82
C GLN A 272 -5.74 14.13 -14.54
N CYS A 273 -5.68 15.43 -14.81
CA CYS A 273 -6.75 16.40 -14.56
C CYS A 273 -7.18 16.51 -13.08
N HIS A 274 -6.24 16.38 -12.14
CA HIS A 274 -6.53 16.52 -10.70
C HIS A 274 -6.63 18.01 -10.31
N CYS A 275 -7.74 18.66 -10.65
CA CYS A 275 -7.93 20.11 -10.55
C CYS A 275 -7.55 20.71 -9.17
N ALA A 276 -8.02 20.11 -8.07
CA ALA A 276 -7.72 20.61 -6.72
C ALA A 276 -6.22 20.62 -6.43
N LEU A 277 -5.52 19.57 -6.84
CA LEU A 277 -4.09 19.47 -6.65
C LEU A 277 -3.30 20.39 -7.58
N VAL A 278 -3.80 20.66 -8.80
CA VAL A 278 -3.22 21.68 -9.69
C VAL A 278 -3.31 23.05 -9.04
N GLU A 279 -4.47 23.46 -8.51
CA GLU A 279 -4.61 24.74 -7.79
C GLU A 279 -3.71 24.80 -6.55
N LEU A 280 -3.65 23.72 -5.75
CA LEU A 280 -2.78 23.66 -4.58
C LEU A 280 -1.32 23.91 -4.98
N LEU A 281 -0.79 23.14 -5.94
CA LEU A 281 0.61 23.26 -6.36
C LEU A 281 0.93 24.66 -6.92
N VAL A 282 0.06 25.21 -7.77
CA VAL A 282 0.26 26.56 -8.32
C VAL A 282 0.17 27.63 -7.22
N SER A 283 -0.79 27.51 -6.29
CA SER A 283 -0.93 28.46 -5.18
C SER A 283 0.26 28.45 -4.23
N LEU A 284 0.96 27.33 -4.13
CA LEU A 284 2.19 27.17 -3.35
C LEU A 284 3.45 27.54 -4.14
N GLY A 285 3.31 28.01 -5.39
CA GLY A 285 4.40 28.55 -6.19
C GLY A 285 5.15 27.53 -7.05
N ALA A 286 4.52 26.40 -7.40
CA ALA A 286 5.09 25.48 -8.40
C ALA A 286 5.33 26.21 -9.74
N ASP A 287 6.47 25.99 -10.37
CA ASP A 287 6.77 26.62 -11.66
C ASP A 287 5.89 26.02 -12.77
N ILE A 288 5.04 26.87 -13.35
CA ILE A 288 4.04 26.53 -14.36
C ILE A 288 4.67 26.23 -15.72
N ASN A 289 5.85 26.81 -15.98
CA ASN A 289 6.51 26.74 -17.29
C ASN A 289 7.58 25.64 -17.37
N VAL A 290 7.61 24.76 -16.36
CA VAL A 290 8.54 23.62 -16.32
C VAL A 290 8.28 22.65 -17.47
N GLU A 291 9.36 22.25 -18.14
CA GLU A 291 9.33 21.32 -19.27
C GLU A 291 9.62 19.88 -18.84
N ASP A 292 8.86 18.90 -19.36
CA ASP A 292 9.25 17.50 -19.24
C ASP A 292 10.37 17.09 -20.23
N GLU A 293 10.61 15.79 -20.37
CA GLU A 293 11.60 15.26 -21.30
C GLU A 293 11.26 15.48 -22.78
N ASP A 294 10.02 15.78 -23.14
CA ASP A 294 9.59 16.10 -24.50
C ASP A 294 9.60 17.61 -24.78
N GLY A 295 9.93 18.41 -23.76
CA GLY A 295 9.84 19.88 -23.81
C GLY A 295 8.39 20.36 -23.62
N ASP A 296 7.47 19.49 -23.21
CA ASP A 296 6.08 19.87 -23.00
C ASP A 296 5.95 20.53 -21.62
N THR A 297 5.41 21.75 -21.62
CA THR A 297 5.00 22.45 -20.38
C THR A 297 3.62 21.97 -19.92
N GLY A 298 3.20 22.39 -18.72
CA GLY A 298 1.85 22.08 -18.21
C GLY A 298 0.74 22.46 -19.20
N LEU A 299 0.90 23.58 -19.91
CA LEU A 299 -0.08 24.04 -20.89
C LEU A 299 -0.15 23.13 -22.14
N HIS A 300 0.99 22.61 -22.62
CA HIS A 300 0.99 21.61 -23.69
C HIS A 300 0.21 20.37 -23.27
N ILE A 301 0.48 19.85 -22.07
CA ILE A 301 -0.15 18.64 -21.53
C ILE A 301 -1.66 18.84 -21.38
N ALA A 302 -2.10 19.97 -20.82
CA ALA A 302 -3.51 20.27 -20.61
C ALA A 302 -4.31 20.29 -21.94
N ILE A 303 -3.74 20.91 -22.98
CA ILE A 303 -4.36 20.98 -24.32
C ILE A 303 -4.40 19.60 -24.99
N MET A 304 -3.31 18.82 -24.91
CA MET A 304 -3.28 17.46 -25.46
C MET A 304 -4.33 16.57 -24.79
N ARG A 305 -4.53 16.69 -23.47
CA ARG A 305 -5.56 15.94 -22.73
C ARG A 305 -6.98 16.32 -23.13
N HIS A 306 -7.26 17.58 -23.42
CA HIS A 306 -8.56 18.00 -23.96
C HIS A 306 -8.93 17.24 -25.26
N THR A 307 -7.94 16.93 -26.10
CA THR A 307 -8.17 16.23 -27.39
C THR A 307 -8.34 14.71 -27.28
N GLN A 308 -8.05 14.11 -26.13
CA GLN A 308 -8.12 12.65 -25.93
C GLN A 308 -9.44 12.25 -25.26
N THR A 309 -10.31 11.54 -25.99
CA THR A 309 -11.64 11.03 -25.58
C THR A 309 -11.63 10.01 -24.44
N ALA A 310 -10.47 9.62 -23.91
CA ALA A 310 -10.31 8.49 -23.00
C ALA A 310 -9.92 8.87 -21.56
N CYS A 311 -10.24 10.08 -21.09
CA CYS A 311 -10.00 10.41 -19.69
C CYS A 311 -11.06 9.81 -18.76
N ALA A 312 -10.59 9.33 -17.61
CA ALA A 312 -11.40 8.80 -16.53
C ALA A 312 -12.55 9.76 -16.20
N LYS A 313 -13.73 9.19 -15.94
CA LYS A 313 -14.92 9.94 -15.53
C LYS A 313 -14.54 10.90 -14.40
N TYR A 314 -14.73 12.20 -14.67
CA TYR A 314 -14.73 13.27 -13.68
C TYR A 314 -15.52 12.84 -12.45
N ASP A 315 -14.92 12.91 -11.26
CA ASP A 315 -15.50 12.38 -10.02
C ASP A 315 -16.56 13.29 -9.37
N GLY A 316 -16.88 14.42 -9.99
CA GLY A 316 -17.96 15.28 -9.54
C GLY A 316 -17.55 16.35 -8.53
N ASN A 317 -16.38 16.25 -7.88
CA ASN A 317 -16.09 17.09 -6.72
C ASN A 317 -15.06 18.20 -7.00
N LEU A 318 -15.54 19.30 -7.60
CA LEU A 318 -14.76 20.54 -7.80
C LEU A 318 -14.81 21.50 -6.60
N THR A 319 -15.38 21.08 -5.46
CA THR A 319 -15.49 21.94 -4.27
C THR A 319 -14.13 22.45 -3.79
N ASP A 320 -13.08 21.69 -4.08
CA ASP A 320 -11.73 21.92 -3.57
C ASP A 320 -10.81 22.56 -4.64
N ALA A 321 -11.38 22.97 -5.79
CA ALA A 321 -10.71 23.68 -6.89
C ALA A 321 -11.55 24.89 -7.35
N PRO A 322 -11.69 25.95 -6.53
CA PRO A 322 -12.65 27.02 -6.78
C PRO A 322 -12.40 27.77 -8.09
N THR A 323 -11.13 27.99 -8.46
CA THR A 323 -10.79 28.79 -9.65
C THR A 323 -11.09 28.03 -10.93
N ILE A 324 -10.66 26.78 -11.02
CA ILE A 324 -10.88 25.88 -12.15
C ILE A 324 -12.37 25.55 -12.24
N SER A 325 -13.08 25.40 -11.11
CA SER A 325 -14.53 25.19 -11.07
C SER A 325 -15.32 26.38 -11.64
N ALA A 326 -14.91 27.61 -11.29
CA ALA A 326 -15.51 28.82 -11.85
C ALA A 326 -15.26 28.91 -13.35
N ILE A 327 -14.05 28.59 -13.81
CA ILE A 327 -13.71 28.50 -15.23
C ILE A 327 -14.59 27.46 -15.94
N LEU A 328 -14.71 26.25 -15.40
CA LEU A 328 -15.51 25.19 -15.99
C LEU A 328 -17.00 25.57 -16.09
N SER A 329 -17.52 26.26 -15.08
CA SER A 329 -18.89 26.80 -15.09
C SER A 329 -19.07 27.85 -16.20
N ARG A 330 -18.09 28.74 -16.37
CA ARG A 330 -18.07 29.72 -17.48
C ARG A 330 -18.01 29.03 -18.85
N LEU A 331 -17.22 27.97 -19.02
CA LEU A 331 -17.18 27.20 -20.26
C LEU A 331 -18.58 26.68 -20.64
N GLY A 332 -19.32 26.15 -19.67
CA GLY A 332 -20.70 25.70 -19.89
C GLY A 332 -21.64 26.82 -20.35
N SER A 333 -21.48 28.03 -19.82
CA SER A 333 -22.27 29.20 -20.26
C SER A 333 -21.97 29.63 -21.70
N LEU A 334 -20.75 29.34 -22.20
CA LEU A 334 -20.32 29.60 -23.57
C LEU A 334 -20.73 28.47 -24.55
N SER A 335 -21.58 27.53 -24.12
CA SER A 335 -21.95 26.33 -24.89
C SER A 335 -20.75 25.49 -25.34
N MET A 336 -19.64 25.59 -24.62
CA MET A 336 -18.47 24.74 -24.81
C MET A 336 -18.59 23.45 -23.98
N GLU A 337 -17.91 22.40 -24.43
CA GLU A 337 -17.82 21.15 -23.68
C GLU A 337 -17.17 21.40 -22.31
N LYS A 338 -17.81 20.92 -21.24
CA LYS A 338 -17.27 20.98 -19.89
C LYS A 338 -16.14 19.97 -19.74
N ASN A 339 -14.94 20.39 -20.15
CA ASN A 339 -13.74 19.57 -20.12
C ASN A 339 -12.75 20.10 -19.06
N PRO A 340 -12.37 19.30 -18.05
CA PRO A 340 -11.44 19.73 -17.00
C PRO A 340 -10.04 20.06 -17.55
N GLY A 341 -9.57 19.37 -18.59
CA GLY A 341 -8.29 19.68 -19.25
C GLY A 341 -8.28 21.08 -19.88
N LEU A 342 -9.40 21.49 -20.49
CA LEU A 342 -9.54 22.85 -21.02
C LEU A 342 -9.65 23.90 -19.91
N ALA A 343 -10.37 23.59 -18.83
CA ALA A 343 -10.46 24.48 -17.68
C ALA A 343 -9.08 24.69 -17.02
N ILE A 344 -8.29 23.61 -16.88
CA ILE A 344 -6.89 23.67 -16.44
C ILE A 344 -6.06 24.51 -17.40
N ALA A 345 -6.16 24.31 -18.72
CA ALA A 345 -5.41 25.13 -19.70
C ALA A 345 -5.71 26.62 -19.54
N CYS A 346 -6.99 27.00 -19.40
CA CYS A 346 -7.39 28.38 -19.16
C CYS A 346 -6.85 28.92 -17.83
N TYR A 347 -6.89 28.10 -16.77
CA TYR A 347 -6.31 28.45 -15.47
C TYR A 347 -4.81 28.69 -15.56
N LEU A 348 -4.05 27.78 -16.19
CA LEU A 348 -2.61 27.93 -16.36
C LEU A 348 -2.26 29.20 -17.16
N VAL A 349 -3.02 29.54 -18.21
CA VAL A 349 -2.83 30.80 -18.97
C VAL A 349 -3.09 32.02 -18.07
N GLN A 350 -4.13 31.98 -17.24
CA GLN A 350 -4.44 33.03 -16.28
C GLN A 350 -3.29 33.23 -15.27
N GLU A 351 -2.71 32.13 -14.79
CA GLU A 351 -1.58 32.11 -13.86
C GLU A 351 -0.22 32.36 -14.55
N GLY A 352 -0.22 32.55 -15.87
CA GLY A 352 0.94 33.02 -16.62
C GLY A 352 1.78 31.98 -17.33
N ALA A 353 1.18 30.85 -17.71
CA ALA A 353 1.79 29.91 -18.65
C ALA A 353 2.14 30.59 -19.99
N ASP A 354 3.32 30.27 -20.53
CA ASP A 354 3.75 30.78 -21.83
C ASP A 354 3.04 30.04 -22.97
N VAL A 355 2.14 30.76 -23.64
CA VAL A 355 1.38 30.26 -24.80
C VAL A 355 2.22 30.15 -26.09
N ASN A 356 3.43 30.71 -26.11
CA ASN A 356 4.33 30.73 -27.26
C ASN A 356 5.55 29.81 -27.10
N HIS A 357 5.70 29.17 -25.94
CA HIS A 357 6.80 28.24 -25.69
C HIS A 357 6.76 27.09 -26.70
N LYS A 358 7.91 26.73 -27.29
CA LYS A 358 8.00 25.62 -28.24
C LYS A 358 8.60 24.39 -27.59
N ASN A 359 7.85 23.28 -27.60
CA ASN A 359 8.38 21.99 -27.19
C ASN A 359 9.46 21.46 -28.16
N ARG A 360 10.00 20.26 -27.91
CA ARG A 360 11.04 19.67 -28.78
C ARG A 360 10.55 19.32 -30.19
N LYS A 361 9.23 19.26 -30.42
CA LYS A 361 8.62 19.13 -31.75
C LYS A 361 8.42 20.48 -32.44
N SER A 362 8.93 21.57 -31.86
CA SER A 362 8.78 22.95 -32.32
C SER A 362 7.33 23.42 -32.39
N LYS A 363 6.44 22.81 -31.58
CA LYS A 363 5.02 23.18 -31.49
C LYS A 363 4.78 24.04 -30.26
N THR A 364 3.98 25.08 -30.41
CA THR A 364 3.46 25.84 -29.26
C THR A 364 2.19 25.20 -28.71
N PRO A 365 1.77 25.50 -27.48
CA PRO A 365 0.50 24.99 -26.95
C PRO A 365 -0.69 25.38 -27.85
N LEU A 366 -0.72 26.61 -28.34
CA LEU A 366 -1.81 27.10 -29.21
C LEU A 366 -1.84 26.38 -30.57
N GLU A 367 -0.70 25.98 -31.12
CA GLU A 367 -0.63 25.20 -32.37
C GLU A 367 -1.17 23.78 -32.23
N LEU A 368 -1.34 23.27 -31.00
CA LEU A 368 -1.93 21.96 -30.73
C LEU A 368 -3.47 22.00 -30.64
N VAL A 369 -4.06 23.20 -30.59
CA VAL A 369 -5.51 23.39 -30.49
C VAL A 369 -6.17 23.13 -31.85
N GLN A 370 -7.13 22.21 -31.89
CA GLN A 370 -7.85 21.87 -33.14
C GLN A 370 -9.12 22.71 -33.38
N SER A 371 -9.71 23.27 -32.32
CA SER A 371 -10.96 24.04 -32.40
C SER A 371 -10.68 25.54 -32.36
N SER A 372 -11.18 26.28 -33.36
CA SER A 372 -11.04 27.75 -33.41
C SER A 372 -11.64 28.43 -32.18
N GLY A 373 -12.78 27.94 -31.68
CA GLY A 373 -13.40 28.50 -30.48
C GLY A 373 -12.56 28.31 -29.21
N VAL A 374 -11.82 27.20 -29.11
CA VAL A 374 -10.88 26.96 -27.99
C VAL A 374 -9.65 27.86 -28.12
N LEU A 375 -9.15 28.07 -29.34
CA LEU A 375 -8.03 28.96 -29.61
C LEU A 375 -8.36 30.40 -29.22
N ASP A 376 -9.50 30.91 -29.69
CA ASP A 376 -9.98 32.26 -29.36
C ASP A 376 -10.17 32.45 -27.86
N LEU A 377 -10.65 31.40 -27.17
CA LEU A 377 -10.81 31.42 -25.73
C LEU A 377 -9.46 31.55 -25.01
N LEU A 378 -8.49 30.70 -25.33
CA LEU A 378 -7.17 30.74 -24.68
C LEU A 378 -6.44 32.06 -24.94
N GLN A 379 -6.60 32.63 -26.14
CA GLN A 379 -6.07 33.96 -26.46
C GLN A 379 -6.71 35.06 -25.61
N LYS A 380 -8.05 35.04 -25.43
CA LYS A 380 -8.73 36.00 -24.54
C LYS A 380 -8.22 35.93 -23.10
N TYR A 381 -7.96 34.72 -22.58
CA TYR A 381 -7.37 34.57 -21.25
C TYR A 381 -5.95 35.14 -21.20
N ALA A 382 -5.14 34.91 -22.23
CA ALA A 382 -3.78 35.46 -22.31
C ALA A 382 -3.78 37.01 -22.37
N GLU A 383 -4.77 37.61 -23.04
CA GLU A 383 -4.93 39.06 -23.14
C GLU A 383 -5.45 39.71 -21.85
N SER A 384 -6.26 39.00 -21.07
CA SER A 384 -6.84 39.48 -19.80
C SER A 384 -5.81 39.72 -18.68
N LYS A 385 -4.53 39.41 -18.95
CA LYS A 385 -3.38 39.58 -18.05
C LYS A 385 -2.76 40.99 -18.07
N LYS A 386 -3.25 41.91 -18.94
CA LYS A 386 -2.68 43.26 -19.11
C LYS A 386 -3.23 44.29 -18.14
#